data_AF-A0A2C9W1H7-F1
#
_entry.id   AF-A0A2C9W1H7-F1
#
_cell.length_a   1.000
_cell.length_b   1.000
_cell.length_c   1.000
_cell.angle_alpha   90.00
_cell.angle_beta   90.00
_cell.angle_gamma   90.00
#
_symmetry.space_group_name_H-M   'P 1'
#
loop_
_entity.id
_entity.type
_entity.pdbx_description
1 polymer ?
#
loop_
_entity_poly.entity_id
_entity_poly.type
_entity_poly.pdbx_seq_one_letter_code
_entity_poly.pdbx_strand_id
1 'polypeptide(L)' 'MTLIAINENSNLSFLTKGSRDFLVHRAIVLGLYTTTSILVKGALDAHGSKLMPDKKDFYYSFTCE' A
#
# COMPACT_ATOMS: atom_id res chain seq x y z
N MET A 1 30.78 -12.41 17.60
CA MET A 1 30.24 -11.51 18.64
C MET A 1 28.84 -10.96 18.32
N THR A 2 28.24 -11.30 17.17
CA THR A 2 26.94 -10.78 16.71
C THR A 2 25.73 -11.66 17.05
N LEU A 3 25.93 -12.94 17.39
CA LEU A 3 24.85 -13.88 17.73
C LEU A 3 24.27 -13.66 19.14
N ILE A 4 25.05 -13.10 20.07
CA ILE A 4 24.64 -12.93 21.47
C ILE A 4 23.56 -11.84 21.59
N ALA A 5 23.64 -10.79 20.77
CA ALA A 5 22.66 -9.70 20.76
C ALA A 5 21.26 -10.13 20.29
N ILE A 6 21.14 -11.27 19.61
CA ILE A 6 19.86 -11.83 19.14
C ILE A 6 19.18 -12.65 20.26
N ASN A 7 19.98 -13.18 21.21
CA ASN A 7 19.52 -14.05 22.30
C ASN A 7 19.25 -13.28 23.61
N GLU A 8 19.74 -12.05 23.73
CA GLU A 8 19.37 -11.13 24.80
C GLU A 8 17.93 -10.65 24.55
N ASN A 9 16.99 -11.18 25.33
CA ASN A 9 15.54 -10.93 25.41
C ASN A 9 15.15 -9.47 25.74
N SER A 10 15.98 -8.51 25.33
CA SER A 10 15.89 -7.07 25.59
C SER A 10 15.83 -6.23 24.31
N ASN A 11 15.79 -6.88 23.14
CA ASN A 11 15.45 -6.22 21.89
C ASN A 11 14.31 -7.02 21.24
N LEU A 12 13.22 -6.32 20.94
CA LEU A 12 12.00 -6.75 20.27
C LEU A 12 12.19 -7.42 18.89
N SER A 13 13.40 -7.87 18.56
CA SER A 13 13.88 -8.09 17.20
C SER A 13 13.23 -9.27 16.48
N PHE A 14 12.67 -10.26 17.18
CA PHE A 14 11.85 -11.28 16.53
C PHE A 14 10.87 -11.87 17.54
N LEU A 15 9.77 -11.15 17.82
CA LEU A 15 8.60 -11.80 18.41
C LEU A 15 8.25 -12.99 17.51
N THR A 16 8.20 -14.19 18.08
CA THR A 16 7.72 -15.39 17.39
C THR A 16 6.37 -15.08 16.77
N LYS A 17 6.34 -14.87 15.45
CA LYS A 17 5.12 -14.53 14.71
C LYS A 17 4.15 -15.68 14.86
N GLY A 18 3.06 -15.46 15.58
CA GLY A 18 1.98 -16.42 15.71
C GLY A 18 1.19 -16.54 14.41
N SER A 19 0.35 -17.57 14.29
CA SER A 19 -0.55 -17.75 13.15
C SER A 19 -1.46 -16.54 12.87
N ARG A 20 -1.77 -15.74 13.90
CA ARG A 20 -2.54 -14.49 13.81
C ARG A 20 -1.79 -13.36 13.10
N ASP A 21 -0.47 -13.25 13.30
CA ASP A 21 0.35 -12.17 12.71
C ASP A 21 0.47 -12.33 11.19
N PHE A 22 0.26 -13.54 10.69
CA PHE A 22 0.19 -13.83 9.26
C PHE A 22 -1.04 -13.22 8.59
N LEU A 23 -2.22 -13.31 9.22
CA LEU A 23 -3.45 -12.72 8.69
C LEU A 23 -3.36 -11.20 8.69
N VAL A 24 -2.85 -10.61 9.78
CA VAL A 24 -2.67 -9.15 9.89
C VAL A 24 -1.66 -8.66 8.86
N HIS A 25 -0.51 -9.33 8.71
CA HIS A 25 0.48 -8.96 7.71
C HIS A 25 -0.10 -9.00 6.28
N ARG A 26 -0.89 -10.03 5.97
CA ARG A 26 -1.59 -10.13 4.67
C ARG A 26 -2.62 -9.02 4.47
N ALA A 27 -3.38 -8.67 5.50
CA ALA A 27 -4.34 -7.57 5.43
C ALA A 27 -3.64 -6.22 5.18
N ILE A 28 -2.50 -5.98 5.84
CA ILE A 28 -1.68 -4.77 5.62
C ILE A 28 -1.13 -4.75 4.19
N VAL A 29 -0.57 -5.86 3.72
CA VAL A 29 -0.04 -5.99 2.36
C VAL A 29 -1.14 -5.76 1.32
N LEU A 30 -2.31 -6.38 1.51
CA LEU A 30 -3.47 -6.17 0.63
C LEU A 30 -3.92 -4.70 0.66
N GLY A 31 -3.97 -4.09 1.84
CA GLY A 31 -4.24 -2.66 2.05
C GLY A 31 -3.28 -1.77 1.25
N LEU A 32 -1.98 -2.04 1.34
CA LEU A 32 -0.96 -1.28 0.62
C LEU A 32 -1.07 -1.44 -0.90
N TYR A 33 -1.32 -2.68 -1.37
CA TYR A 33 -1.54 -2.94 -2.80
C TYR A 33 -2.77 -2.21 -3.31
N THR A 34 -3.91 -2.26 -2.59
CA THR A 34 -5.14 -1.58 -3.04
C THR A 34 -4.97 -0.07 -3.07
N THR A 35 -4.40 0.55 -2.02
CA THR A 35 -4.15 2.00 -1.99
C THR A 35 -3.23 2.43 -3.14
N THR A 36 -2.17 1.67 -3.40
CA THR A 36 -1.25 1.97 -4.50
C THR A 36 -1.93 1.79 -5.86
N SER A 37 -2.70 0.72 -6.05
CA SER A 37 -3.46 0.50 -7.29
C SER A 37 -4.47 1.60 -7.56
N ILE A 38 -5.17 2.10 -6.54
CA ILE A 38 -6.12 3.23 -6.67
C ILE A 38 -5.38 4.50 -7.10
N LEU A 39 -4.27 4.82 -6.44
CA LEU A 39 -3.47 6.02 -6.78
C LEU A 39 -2.87 5.94 -8.18
N VAL A 40 -2.24 4.81 -8.51
CA VAL A 40 -1.63 4.57 -9.83
C VAL A 40 -2.70 4.63 -10.92
N LYS A 41 -3.85 3.99 -10.70
CA LYS A 41 -4.97 4.03 -11.66
C LYS A 41 -5.50 5.44 -11.84
N GLY A 42 -5.70 6.19 -10.74
CA GLY A 42 -6.13 7.58 -10.79
C GLY A 42 -5.15 8.49 -11.54
N ALA A 43 -3.85 8.31 -11.35
CA ALA A 43 -2.81 9.05 -12.06
C ALA A 43 -2.75 8.68 -13.56
N LEU A 44 -2.86 7.39 -13.90
CA LEU A 44 -2.89 6.94 -15.30
C LEU A 44 -4.15 7.44 -16.03
N ASP A 45 -5.30 7.37 -15.37
CA ASP A 45 -6.57 7.82 -15.93
C ASP A 45 -6.73 9.35 -15.84
N ALA A 46 -5.78 10.10 -15.28
CA ALA A 46 -5.86 11.57 -15.20
C ALA A 46 -5.66 12.24 -16.57
N HIS A 47 -4.92 11.62 -17.48
CA HIS A 47 -4.69 12.14 -18.82
C HIS A 47 -5.87 11.87 -19.78
N GLY A 48 -6.80 10.99 -19.40
CA GLY A 48 -7.87 10.51 -20.26
C GLY A 48 -8.09 9.02 -20.02
N SER A 49 -9.35 8.61 -19.95
CA SER A 49 -9.74 7.21 -19.87
C SER A 49 -10.65 6.86 -21.04
N LYS A 50 -10.89 5.57 -21.30
CA LYS A 50 -11.83 5.16 -22.35
C LYS A 50 -13.24 5.73 -22.15
N LEU A 51 -13.64 5.94 -20.90
CA LEU A 51 -14.94 6.52 -20.57
C LEU A 51 -14.96 8.04 -20.77
N MET A 52 -13.81 8.69 -20.62
CA MET A 52 -13.66 10.13 -20.48
C MET A 52 -12.32 10.58 -21.10
N PRO A 53 -12.24 10.67 -22.44
CA PRO A 53 -10.98 10.81 -23.18
C PRO A 53 -10.36 12.21 -23.04
N ASP A 54 -11.18 13.22 -22.79
CA ASP A 54 -10.83 14.63 -22.62
C ASP A 54 -10.58 15.02 -21.15
N LYS A 55 -10.41 14.05 -20.26
CA LYS A 55 -10.14 14.29 -18.83
C LYS A 55 -8.95 15.23 -18.56
N LYS A 56 -7.95 15.26 -19.45
CA LYS A 56 -6.80 16.19 -19.39
C LYS A 56 -7.17 17.67 -19.52
N ASP A 57 -8.31 17.97 -20.14
CA ASP A 57 -8.79 19.33 -20.40
C ASP A 57 -9.57 19.89 -19.20
N PHE A 58 -9.90 19.02 -18.23
CA PHE A 58 -10.44 19.41 -16.93
C PHE A 58 -9.31 19.66 -15.92
N TYR A 59 -9.56 20.57 -14.98
CA TYR A 59 -8.68 20.78 -13.83
C TYR A 59 -8.64 19.51 -12.96
N TYR A 60 -7.53 19.30 -12.22
CA TYR A 60 -7.30 18.09 -11.40
C TYR A 60 -8.45 17.72 -10.44
N SER A 61 -9.26 18.70 -10.05
CA SER A 61 -10.50 18.48 -9.29
C SER A 61 -11.67 19.09 -10.06
N PHE A 62 -12.51 18.24 -10.65
CA PHE A 62 -13.79 18.62 -11.27
C PHE A 62 -14.88 17.75 -10.65
N THR A 63 -16.05 18.32 -10.38
CA THR A 63 -17.07 17.71 -9.51
C THR A 63 -17.74 16.50 -10.14
N CYS A 64 -18.05 16.57 -11.43
CA CYS A 64 -18.56 15.53 -12.32
C CYS A 64 -18.65 16.14 -13.72
N GLU A 65 -18.40 15.37 -14.78
CA GLU A 65 -19.00 15.65 -16.10
C GLU A 65 -20.52 15.72 -16.04
#